data_AF-F2UXK1-F1
#
_entry.id   AF-F2UXK1-F1
#
_cell.length_a   1.000
_cell.length_b   1.000
_cell.length_c   1.000
_cell.angle_alpha   90.00
_cell.angle_beta   90.00
_cell.angle_gamma   90.00
#
_symmetry.space_group_name_H-M   'P 1'
#
loop_
_entity.id
_entity.type
_entity.pdbx_description
1 polymer ?
#
loop_
_entity_poly.entity_id
_entity_poly.type
_entity_poly.pdbx_seq_one_letter_code
_entity_poly.pdbx_strand_id
1 'polypeptide(L)'
;MLAMARYLDDPPRVNPAGDAAVRNRTQGARRWQDGGMTQSASSASVGPSASAAGSLPPAVPGWEHRSSGKVRDVYAPTSDGPWGGQDVLLVVASDRISAYDHILATPIPDKGKVLTALSAWWFEQLADVVPNHLVSLDVPAQVAGRAMICRRLEMYPVECVARGYLTGSGLVEYRQGRSVCGVALPEGLTEASRLPEPIFTPAAKAELGEHDENVTFERVVQMVGDSAATALRETTLALYSRAAEIARDRGIILADTKFELGTDADGDLVLGDEVLTPDSSRFWPADAWEPGRVTPSFDKQYVRDWLTSPASGWDRGGDQEPPALPDDVVERTRARYLEAYERLTGHPLELS
;
A
#
# COMPACT_ATOMS: atom_id res chain seq x y z
N MET A 1 0.24 -66.97 -7.88
CA MET A 1 -0.33 -65.98 -6.93
C MET A 1 0.51 -66.02 -5.66
N LEU A 2 1.70 -65.41 -5.73
CA LEU A 2 2.75 -65.33 -4.70
C LEU A 2 2.51 -64.04 -3.86
N ALA A 3 2.57 -64.03 -2.53
CA ALA A 3 3.67 -64.31 -1.58
C ALA A 3 4.59 -63.10 -1.29
N MET A 4 4.90 -62.95 0.00
CA MET A 4 5.68 -61.92 0.71
C MET A 4 7.12 -61.71 0.22
N ALA A 5 7.65 -60.48 0.38
CA ALA A 5 9.03 -60.15 0.80
C ALA A 5 9.18 -58.60 0.93
N ARG A 6 9.18 -58.02 2.14
CA ARG A 6 10.36 -57.45 2.86
C ARG A 6 11.69 -57.39 2.08
N TYR A 7 12.26 -56.19 1.96
CA TYR A 7 13.70 -55.95 2.14
C TYR A 7 13.92 -54.59 2.81
N LEU A 8 14.72 -54.63 3.88
CA LEU A 8 15.37 -53.53 4.58
C LEU A 8 16.65 -53.19 3.81
N ASP A 9 17.06 -51.92 3.80
CA ASP A 9 18.39 -51.50 4.27
C ASP A 9 18.53 -49.97 4.18
N ASP A 10 19.02 -49.40 5.27
CA ASP A 10 19.41 -48.02 5.52
C ASP A 10 20.77 -48.12 6.26
N PRO A 11 21.62 -47.08 6.37
CA PRO A 11 22.26 -46.20 5.41
C PRO A 11 23.81 -46.38 5.47
N PRO A 12 24.62 -45.38 5.04
CA PRO A 12 25.74 -45.03 5.92
C PRO A 12 25.73 -43.56 6.38
N ARG A 13 25.80 -43.44 7.72
CA ARG A 13 26.32 -42.35 8.57
C ARG A 13 27.83 -42.11 8.27
N VAL A 14 28.55 -40.99 8.47
CA VAL A 14 28.38 -39.79 9.32
C VAL A 14 29.58 -38.81 9.15
N ASN A 15 29.31 -37.49 9.22
CA ASN A 15 30.08 -36.38 9.86
C ASN A 15 31.35 -35.72 9.25
N PRO A 16 31.78 -34.54 9.75
CA PRO A 16 31.07 -33.25 9.87
C PRO A 16 32.03 -32.07 9.50
N ALA A 17 31.65 -30.85 9.88
CA ALA A 17 32.47 -29.62 9.96
C ALA A 17 32.42 -28.66 8.76
N GLY A 18 32.13 -27.39 9.08
CA GLY A 18 32.28 -26.28 8.15
C GLY A 18 31.42 -25.07 8.52
N ASP A 19 31.67 -24.49 9.69
CA ASP A 19 31.26 -23.13 10.06
C ASP A 19 31.49 -22.14 8.91
N ALA A 20 30.44 -21.41 8.51
CA ALA A 20 30.54 -20.04 8.04
C ALA A 20 29.15 -19.39 8.04
N ALA A 21 28.65 -19.06 9.24
CA ALA A 21 27.63 -18.03 9.37
C ALA A 21 28.24 -16.70 8.90
N VAL A 22 27.96 -16.32 7.65
CA VAL A 22 28.29 -14.99 7.14
C VAL A 22 27.30 -14.01 7.76
N ARG A 23 27.67 -13.48 8.92
CA ARG A 23 27.05 -12.31 9.52
C ARG A 23 27.36 -11.10 8.65
N ASN A 24 26.53 -10.84 7.65
CA ASN A 24 26.59 -9.57 6.94
C ASN A 24 25.78 -8.56 7.76
N ARG A 25 26.48 -7.83 8.65
CA ARG A 25 25.94 -6.63 9.28
C ARG A 25 25.82 -5.56 8.20
N THR A 26 24.64 -5.42 7.62
CA THR A 26 24.24 -4.23 6.88
C THR A 26 24.14 -3.07 7.88
N GLN A 27 25.22 -2.29 7.98
CA GLN A 27 25.11 -0.89 8.38
C GLN A 27 24.39 -0.17 7.24
N GLY A 28 23.14 0.25 7.46
CA GLY A 28 22.39 1.03 6.46
C GLY A 28 20.89 1.15 6.67
N ALA A 29 20.26 0.29 7.49
CA ALA A 29 18.85 0.42 7.84
C ALA A 29 18.73 1.22 9.15
N ARG A 30 18.04 2.37 9.08
CA ARG A 30 17.77 3.19 10.26
C ARG A 30 16.58 2.58 10.99
N ARG A 31 16.88 1.97 12.13
CA ARG A 31 15.92 1.60 13.17
C ARG A 31 14.98 2.79 13.42
N TRP A 32 13.69 2.62 13.21
CA TRP A 32 12.66 3.57 13.65
C TRP A 32 12.63 3.56 15.19
N GLN A 33 13.54 4.31 15.80
CA GLN A 33 13.52 4.68 17.20
C GLN A 33 13.18 6.16 17.30
N ASP A 34 12.10 6.41 18.04
CA ASP A 34 11.64 7.69 18.57
C ASP A 34 11.35 8.81 17.56
N GLY A 35 10.11 9.30 17.59
CA GLY A 35 9.68 10.50 16.89
C GLY A 35 10.36 11.76 17.41
N GLY A 36 11.65 11.92 17.11
CA GLY A 36 12.44 13.08 17.50
C GLY A 36 13.79 13.09 16.81
N MET A 37 13.88 13.74 15.65
CA MET A 37 15.16 14.16 15.10
C MET A 37 15.73 15.28 15.99
N THR A 38 17.01 15.15 16.31
CA THR A 38 17.81 15.97 17.22
C THR A 38 17.57 17.48 17.09
N GLN A 39 17.31 18.14 18.22
CA GLN A 39 17.34 19.60 18.34
C GLN A 39 18.73 20.14 17.99
N SER A 40 18.78 21.04 17.00
CA SER A 40 19.78 22.11 16.95
C SER A 40 19.04 23.44 16.87
N ALA A 41 19.28 24.28 17.87
CA ALA A 41 18.61 25.55 18.08
C ALA A 41 18.84 26.55 16.94
N SER A 42 17.76 27.07 16.36
CA SER A 42 17.64 28.49 16.04
C SER A 42 16.16 28.89 16.00
N SER A 43 15.85 29.93 16.75
CA SER A 43 14.52 30.46 16.99
C SER A 43 14.03 31.30 15.80
N ALA A 44 12.96 30.86 15.17
CA ALA A 44 12.04 31.75 14.44
C ALA A 44 10.63 31.16 14.52
N SER A 45 9.78 31.80 15.31
CA SER A 45 8.36 31.50 15.46
C SER A 45 7.62 31.78 14.16
N VAL A 46 7.19 30.73 13.45
CA VAL A 46 6.15 30.82 12.42
C VAL A 46 4.82 30.50 13.09
N GLY A 47 3.89 31.45 13.06
CA GLY A 47 2.55 31.31 13.63
C GLY A 47 1.72 30.23 12.94
N PRO A 48 0.62 29.78 13.54
CA PRO A 48 -0.21 28.73 12.99
C PRO A 48 -0.87 29.22 11.70
N SER A 49 -0.56 28.62 10.55
CA SER A 49 -1.50 28.63 9.44
C SER A 49 -2.68 27.73 9.84
N ALA A 50 -3.89 28.21 9.60
CA ALA A 50 -5.10 27.49 9.96
C ALA A 50 -5.18 26.21 9.13
N SER A 51 -4.89 25.07 9.77
CA SER A 51 -5.06 23.76 9.19
C SER A 51 -6.54 23.53 8.87
N ALA A 52 -6.85 23.04 7.68
CA ALA A 52 -8.13 22.40 7.38
C ALA A 52 -8.56 21.51 8.57
N ALA A 53 -9.84 21.59 8.96
CA ALA A 53 -10.42 20.82 10.04
C ALA A 53 -10.48 19.32 9.69
N GLY A 54 -9.32 18.66 9.62
CA GLY A 54 -9.21 17.22 9.61
C GLY A 54 -9.65 16.68 10.96
N SER A 55 -10.54 15.69 10.96
CA SER A 55 -10.97 15.02 12.19
C SER A 55 -9.74 14.54 12.97
N LEU A 56 -9.62 14.95 14.24
CA LEU A 56 -8.56 14.47 15.13
C LEU A 56 -8.55 12.93 15.16
N PRO A 57 -7.37 12.29 15.26
CA PRO A 57 -7.28 10.85 15.39
C PRO A 57 -8.09 10.38 16.61
N PRO A 58 -8.86 9.28 16.51
CA PRO A 58 -9.68 8.82 17.62
C PRO A 58 -8.81 8.46 18.83
N ALA A 59 -9.30 8.76 20.04
CA ALA A 59 -8.71 8.21 21.26
C ALA A 59 -9.08 6.74 21.37
N VAL A 60 -8.09 5.86 21.54
CA VAL A 60 -8.29 4.40 21.60
C VAL A 60 -7.72 3.86 22.92
N PRO A 61 -8.55 3.29 23.81
CA PRO A 61 -8.09 2.79 25.11
C PRO A 61 -6.99 1.73 24.98
N GLY A 62 -5.89 1.89 25.74
CA GLY A 62 -4.74 0.99 25.69
C GLY A 62 -3.77 1.25 24.53
N TRP A 63 -3.97 2.34 23.79
CA TRP A 63 -3.16 2.71 22.63
C TRP A 63 -2.79 4.20 22.66
N GLU A 64 -1.52 4.50 22.41
CA GLU A 64 -0.96 5.85 22.32
C GLU A 64 -0.80 6.22 20.83
N HIS A 65 -1.38 7.34 20.41
CA HIS A 65 -1.21 7.85 19.05
C HIS A 65 0.26 8.18 18.77
N ARG A 66 0.77 7.76 17.61
CA ARG A 66 2.16 7.98 17.19
C ARG A 66 2.25 8.90 15.99
N SER A 67 1.42 8.68 14.98
CA SER A 67 1.45 9.45 13.75
C SER A 67 0.13 9.39 13.00
N SER A 68 -0.09 10.40 12.17
CA SER A 68 -1.20 10.48 11.23
C SER A 68 -0.63 10.67 9.83
N GLY A 69 -0.89 9.72 8.95
CA GLY A 69 -0.71 9.88 7.51
C GLY A 69 -1.95 10.48 6.86
N LYS A 70 -1.92 10.57 5.52
CA LYS A 70 -3.03 11.12 4.71
C LYS A 70 -4.37 10.49 5.07
N VAL A 71 -4.41 9.16 5.22
CA VAL A 71 -5.67 8.40 5.44
C VAL A 71 -5.63 7.40 6.60
N ARG A 72 -4.50 7.26 7.30
CA ARG A 72 -4.30 6.27 8.36
C ARG A 72 -3.67 6.90 9.58
N ASP A 73 -4.07 6.41 10.75
CA ASP A 73 -3.52 6.79 12.04
C ASP A 73 -2.84 5.56 12.66
N VAL A 74 -1.63 5.73 13.19
CA VAL A 74 -0.81 4.66 13.75
C VAL A 74 -0.66 4.87 15.25
N TYR A 75 -0.88 3.82 16.01
CA TYR A 75 -0.80 3.82 17.46
C TYR A 75 0.15 2.73 17.96
N ALA A 76 0.83 2.99 19.07
CA ALA A 76 1.60 1.99 19.81
C ALA A 76 0.81 1.55 21.05
N PRO A 77 0.96 0.30 21.50
CA PRO A 77 0.32 -0.15 22.73
C PRO A 77 0.87 0.62 23.94
N THR A 78 0.00 1.00 24.87
CA THR A 78 0.44 1.52 26.18
C THR A 78 0.90 0.36 27.06
N SER A 79 1.74 0.65 28.07
CA SER A 79 2.27 -0.39 28.97
C SER A 79 1.21 -1.12 29.80
N ASP A 80 0.09 -0.45 30.07
CA ASP A 80 -1.07 -0.94 30.83
C ASP A 80 -2.20 -1.51 29.95
N GLY A 81 -2.05 -1.43 28.61
CA GLY A 81 -3.01 -1.97 27.65
C GLY A 81 -2.86 -3.48 27.45
N PRO A 82 -3.84 -4.14 26.80
CA PRO A 82 -3.83 -5.60 26.58
C PRO A 82 -2.69 -6.08 25.67
N TRP A 83 -2.09 -5.16 24.90
CA TRP A 83 -0.94 -5.41 24.03
C TRP A 83 0.37 -4.82 24.60
N GLY A 84 0.36 -4.39 25.86
CA GLY A 84 1.52 -3.81 26.52
C GLY A 84 2.74 -4.73 26.48
N GLY A 85 3.88 -4.19 26.06
CA GLY A 85 5.14 -4.93 25.94
C GLY A 85 5.26 -5.79 24.69
N GLN A 86 4.26 -5.83 23.80
CA GLN A 86 4.36 -6.50 22.50
C GLN A 86 4.84 -5.52 21.42
N ASP A 87 5.62 -6.02 20.45
CA ASP A 87 6.10 -5.21 19.32
C ASP A 87 5.09 -5.18 18.17
N VAL A 88 3.96 -4.53 18.46
CA VAL A 88 2.85 -4.35 17.52
C VAL A 88 2.48 -2.88 17.37
N LEU A 89 1.72 -2.60 16.33
CA LEU A 89 1.08 -1.33 16.05
C LEU A 89 -0.41 -1.56 15.81
N LEU A 90 -1.25 -0.63 16.25
CA LEU A 90 -2.63 -0.53 15.79
C LEU A 90 -2.65 0.46 14.64
N VAL A 91 -3.05 -0.03 13.46
CA VAL A 91 -3.19 0.78 12.24
C VAL A 91 -4.68 1.01 12.01
N VAL A 92 -5.12 2.26 12.12
CA VAL A 92 -6.53 2.66 11.97
C VAL A 92 -6.70 3.34 10.61
N ALA A 93 -7.51 2.76 9.74
CA ALA A 93 -7.95 3.39 8.50
C ALA A 93 -9.06 4.41 8.81
N SER A 94 -8.80 5.66 8.44
CA SER A 94 -9.79 6.72 8.56
C SER A 94 -10.68 6.80 7.32
N ASP A 95 -11.79 7.52 7.45
CA ASP A 95 -12.66 7.89 6.34
C ASP A 95 -12.14 9.11 5.56
N ARG A 96 -10.94 9.62 5.92
CA ARG A 96 -10.28 10.68 5.15
C ARG A 96 -9.97 10.20 3.75
N ILE A 97 -10.11 11.09 2.80
CA ILE A 97 -9.72 10.90 1.40
C ILE A 97 -8.78 12.03 0.98
N SER A 98 -7.84 11.70 0.11
CA SER A 98 -6.91 12.67 -0.44
C SER A 98 -6.98 12.70 -1.96
N ALA A 99 -6.87 13.89 -2.53
CA ALA A 99 -6.77 14.10 -3.97
C ALA A 99 -5.84 15.28 -4.25
N TYR A 100 -4.99 15.13 -5.27
CA TYR A 100 -3.99 16.15 -5.64
C TYR A 100 -3.17 16.66 -4.44
N ASP A 101 -2.75 15.72 -3.58
CA ASP A 101 -1.96 15.97 -2.37
C ASP A 101 -2.61 16.78 -1.25
N HIS A 102 -3.90 17.09 -1.38
CA HIS A 102 -4.72 17.62 -0.29
C HIS A 102 -5.51 16.50 0.39
N ILE A 103 -5.55 16.52 1.72
CA ILE A 103 -6.56 15.79 2.50
C ILE A 103 -7.84 16.63 2.44
N LEU A 104 -8.93 16.05 1.96
CA LEU A 104 -10.18 16.79 1.78
C LEU A 104 -10.91 16.95 3.12
N ALA A 105 -11.62 18.08 3.27
CA ALA A 105 -12.41 18.36 4.47
C ALA A 105 -13.59 17.38 4.64
N THR A 106 -14.16 16.90 3.54
CA THR A 106 -15.30 15.96 3.56
C THR A 106 -14.79 14.50 3.58
N PRO A 107 -15.10 13.71 4.63
CA PRO A 107 -14.76 12.29 4.65
C PRO A 107 -15.67 11.47 3.72
N ILE A 108 -15.25 10.25 3.39
CA ILE A 108 -16.07 9.24 2.71
C ILE A 108 -16.48 8.19 3.74
N PRO A 109 -17.74 8.18 4.20
CA PRO A 109 -18.19 7.25 5.23
C PRO A 109 -17.90 5.79 4.87
N ASP A 110 -17.51 5.00 5.86
CA ASP A 110 -17.18 3.57 5.75
C ASP A 110 -15.96 3.22 4.90
N LYS A 111 -15.29 4.22 4.29
CA LYS A 111 -14.07 3.99 3.52
C LYS A 111 -13.03 3.22 4.34
N GLY A 112 -12.77 3.65 5.58
CA GLY A 112 -11.81 2.98 6.45
C GLY A 112 -12.16 1.50 6.66
N LYS A 113 -13.45 1.18 6.84
CA LYS A 113 -13.91 -0.21 6.99
C LYS A 113 -13.67 -1.02 5.73
N VAL A 114 -13.99 -0.46 4.56
CA VAL A 114 -13.75 -1.12 3.26
C VAL A 114 -12.27 -1.41 3.05
N LEU A 115 -11.39 -0.42 3.29
CA LEU A 115 -9.96 -0.57 3.08
C LEU A 115 -9.33 -1.63 4.00
N THR A 116 -9.74 -1.65 5.27
CA THR A 116 -9.28 -2.64 6.24
C THR A 116 -9.77 -4.04 5.86
N ALA A 117 -11.07 -4.20 5.57
CA ALA A 117 -11.62 -5.50 5.21
C ALA A 117 -11.02 -6.06 3.92
N LEU A 118 -10.77 -5.19 2.93
CA LEU A 118 -10.16 -5.60 1.66
C LEU A 118 -8.69 -5.98 1.83
N SER A 119 -7.92 -5.21 2.63
CA SER A 119 -6.52 -5.56 2.94
C SER A 119 -6.44 -6.90 3.67
N ALA A 120 -7.30 -7.13 4.67
CA ALA A 120 -7.38 -8.41 5.38
C ALA A 120 -7.66 -9.58 4.44
N TRP A 121 -8.63 -9.43 3.54
CA TRP A 121 -8.93 -10.45 2.54
C TRP A 121 -7.74 -10.72 1.60
N TRP A 122 -7.05 -9.68 1.11
CA TRP A 122 -5.88 -9.85 0.26
C TRP A 122 -4.68 -10.48 0.99
N PHE A 123 -4.48 -10.18 2.27
CA PHE A 123 -3.46 -10.85 3.06
C PHE A 123 -3.66 -12.37 3.11
N GLU A 124 -4.92 -12.84 3.16
CA GLU A 124 -5.24 -14.27 3.07
C GLU A 124 -4.98 -14.81 1.66
N GLN A 125 -5.40 -14.10 0.61
CA GLN A 125 -5.24 -14.56 -0.78
C GLN A 125 -3.78 -14.63 -1.25
N LEU A 126 -2.89 -13.90 -0.58
CA LEU A 126 -1.47 -13.74 -0.96
C LEU A 126 -0.50 -14.38 0.03
N ALA A 127 -1.02 -15.10 1.04
CA ALA A 127 -0.22 -15.68 2.12
C ALA A 127 0.82 -16.72 1.62
N ASP A 128 0.63 -17.31 0.44
CA ASP A 128 1.59 -18.23 -0.17
C ASP A 128 2.76 -17.54 -0.89
N VAL A 129 2.68 -16.23 -1.12
CA VAL A 129 3.72 -15.45 -1.81
C VAL A 129 4.73 -14.88 -0.83
N VAL A 130 4.27 -14.24 0.24
CA VAL A 130 5.09 -13.61 1.28
C VAL A 130 4.30 -13.51 2.58
N PRO A 131 4.91 -13.66 3.77
CA PRO A 131 4.22 -13.36 5.02
C PRO A 131 3.79 -11.90 5.07
N ASN A 132 2.75 -11.62 5.85
CA ASN A 132 2.24 -10.26 6.05
C ASN A 132 2.25 -9.85 7.53
N HIS A 133 2.07 -8.56 7.79
CA HIS A 133 2.16 -8.02 9.13
C HIS A 133 0.90 -8.18 10.01
N LEU A 134 -0.22 -8.68 9.48
CA LEU A 134 -1.48 -8.75 10.22
C LEU A 134 -1.35 -9.76 11.37
N VAL A 135 -1.67 -9.32 12.59
CA VAL A 135 -1.67 -10.17 13.79
C VAL A 135 -3.10 -10.43 14.26
N SER A 136 -3.95 -9.39 14.30
CA SER A 136 -5.32 -9.51 14.78
C SER A 136 -6.24 -8.44 14.20
N LEU A 137 -7.50 -8.82 13.98
CA LEU A 137 -8.63 -7.91 13.73
C LEU A 137 -9.51 -7.69 14.98
N ASP A 138 -9.19 -8.36 16.09
CA ASP A 138 -9.81 -8.10 17.40
C ASP A 138 -9.23 -6.79 17.97
N VAL A 139 -9.94 -5.71 17.71
CA VAL A 139 -9.54 -4.33 18.00
C VAL A 139 -10.57 -3.64 18.90
N PRO A 140 -10.20 -2.56 19.61
CA PRO A 140 -11.15 -1.80 20.42
C PRO A 140 -12.37 -1.31 19.63
N ALA A 141 -13.54 -1.32 20.29
CA ALA A 141 -14.83 -1.00 19.68
C ALA A 141 -14.87 0.35 18.93
N GLN A 142 -14.10 1.34 19.37
CA GLN A 142 -14.01 2.68 18.77
C GLN A 142 -13.47 2.67 17.32
N VAL A 143 -12.75 1.61 16.95
CA VAL A 143 -12.11 1.43 15.65
C VAL A 143 -12.47 0.09 15.00
N ALA A 144 -13.51 -0.58 15.51
CA ALA A 144 -13.99 -1.84 14.98
C ALA A 144 -14.28 -1.77 13.48
N GLY A 145 -13.85 -2.81 12.75
CA GLY A 145 -14.00 -2.94 11.30
C GLY A 145 -13.04 -2.08 10.47
N ARG A 146 -12.36 -1.09 11.05
CA ARG A 146 -11.47 -0.15 10.35
C ARG A 146 -10.06 -0.08 10.93
N ALA A 147 -9.67 -1.08 11.72
CA ALA A 147 -8.34 -1.16 12.26
C ALA A 147 -7.83 -2.59 12.27
N MET A 148 -6.50 -2.69 12.27
CA MET A 148 -5.76 -3.94 12.34
C MET A 148 -4.61 -3.78 13.33
N ILE A 149 -4.34 -4.84 14.09
CA ILE A 149 -3.14 -4.94 14.90
C ILE A 149 -2.12 -5.66 14.05
N CYS A 150 -1.00 -4.99 13.83
CA CYS A 150 0.05 -5.45 12.94
C CYS A 150 1.39 -5.55 13.68
N ARG A 151 2.22 -6.51 13.28
CA ARG A 151 3.61 -6.57 13.70
C ARG A 151 4.31 -5.28 13.25
N ARG A 152 5.13 -4.69 14.12
CA ARG A 152 6.03 -3.61 13.71
C ARG A 152 7.08 -4.18 12.75
N LEU A 153 7.28 -3.49 11.63
CA LEU A 153 8.32 -3.82 10.66
C LEU A 153 9.34 -2.70 10.56
N GLU A 154 10.56 -3.05 10.18
CA GLU A 154 11.53 -2.10 9.64
C GLU A 154 11.26 -1.93 8.14
N MET A 155 10.55 -0.86 7.77
CA MET A 155 10.08 -0.65 6.39
C MET A 155 11.21 -0.26 5.46
N TYR A 156 11.23 -0.82 4.24
CA TYR A 156 12.09 -0.31 3.18
C TYR A 156 11.57 1.05 2.68
N PRO A 157 12.47 2.03 2.40
CA PRO A 157 12.10 3.37 1.94
C PRO A 157 11.75 3.39 0.44
N VAL A 158 10.98 2.41 -0.03
CA VAL A 158 10.65 2.20 -1.44
C VAL A 158 9.17 1.90 -1.57
N GLU A 159 8.46 2.71 -2.34
CA GLU A 159 7.14 2.37 -2.84
C GLU A 159 7.27 1.34 -3.96
N CYS A 160 6.85 0.11 -3.68
CA CYS A 160 7.01 -1.01 -4.59
C CYS A 160 5.82 -1.09 -5.54
N VAL A 161 5.88 -0.33 -6.64
CA VAL A 161 4.79 -0.26 -7.61
C VAL A 161 4.96 -1.29 -8.71
N ALA A 162 3.90 -2.05 -8.99
CA ALA A 162 3.78 -2.92 -10.16
C ALA A 162 2.74 -2.36 -11.13
N ARG A 163 3.01 -2.47 -12.43
CA ARG A 163 2.09 -2.05 -13.49
C ARG A 163 1.92 -3.17 -14.50
N GLY A 164 0.69 -3.54 -14.83
CA GLY A 164 0.39 -4.38 -16.00
C GLY A 164 -0.33 -3.61 -17.11
N TYR A 165 -0.73 -2.37 -16.85
CA TYR A 165 -1.33 -1.46 -17.83
C TYR A 165 -0.68 -0.08 -17.74
N LEU A 166 -0.59 0.60 -18.88
CA LEU A 166 0.03 1.90 -19.00
C LEU A 166 -1.00 3.02 -18.82
N THR A 167 -0.87 3.77 -17.73
CA THR A 167 -1.70 4.93 -17.40
C THR A 167 -0.91 5.87 -16.48
N GLY A 168 -1.50 7.02 -16.12
CA GLY A 168 -0.96 7.92 -15.09
C GLY A 168 0.49 8.36 -15.35
N SER A 169 1.30 8.44 -14.29
CA SER A 169 2.70 8.86 -14.38
C SER A 169 3.54 7.97 -15.30
N GLY A 170 3.27 6.67 -15.36
CA GLY A 170 3.95 5.76 -16.28
C GLY A 170 3.72 6.11 -17.75
N LEU A 171 2.50 6.49 -18.13
CA LEU A 171 2.23 6.95 -19.50
C LEU A 171 2.92 8.28 -19.82
N VAL A 172 2.97 9.19 -18.86
CA VAL A 172 3.66 10.48 -19.02
C VAL A 172 5.14 10.26 -19.29
N GLU A 173 5.81 9.42 -18.52
CA GLU A 173 7.22 9.07 -18.70
C GLU A 173 7.46 8.34 -20.03
N TYR A 174 6.62 7.36 -20.37
CA TYR A 174 6.69 6.64 -21.64
C TYR A 174 6.60 7.57 -22.86
N ARG A 175 5.75 8.60 -22.82
CA ARG A 175 5.64 9.59 -23.91
C ARG A 175 6.91 10.44 -24.09
N GLN A 176 7.73 10.58 -23.05
CA GLN A 176 8.96 11.36 -23.08
C GLN A 176 10.15 10.52 -23.55
N GLY A 177 10.25 9.27 -23.09
CA GLY A 177 11.47 8.45 -23.28
C GLY A 177 11.23 7.03 -23.79
N ARG A 178 9.99 6.60 -24.00
CA ARG A 178 9.60 5.22 -24.32
C ARG A 178 10.10 4.20 -23.28
N SER A 179 10.18 4.65 -22.04
CA SER A 179 10.53 3.84 -20.87
C SER A 179 9.73 4.30 -19.65
N VAL A 180 9.66 3.45 -18.63
CA VAL A 180 9.11 3.79 -17.31
C VAL A 180 10.05 3.27 -16.23
N CYS A 181 10.53 4.13 -15.34
CA CYS A 181 11.54 3.81 -14.33
C CYS A 181 12.79 3.12 -14.93
N GLY A 182 13.19 3.51 -16.15
CA GLY A 182 14.30 2.90 -16.89
C GLY A 182 13.96 1.60 -17.64
N VAL A 183 12.77 1.04 -17.48
CA VAL A 183 12.32 -0.14 -18.22
C VAL A 183 11.84 0.28 -19.61
N ALA A 184 12.55 -0.14 -20.67
CA ALA A 184 12.17 0.13 -22.05
C ALA A 184 10.87 -0.60 -22.41
N LEU A 185 9.95 0.09 -23.09
CA LEU A 185 8.66 -0.45 -23.51
C LEU A 185 8.52 -0.46 -25.04
N PRO A 186 7.67 -1.34 -25.61
CA PRO A 186 7.42 -1.37 -27.05
C PRO A 186 6.76 -0.07 -27.54
N GLU A 187 6.92 0.24 -28.82
CA GLU A 187 6.23 1.35 -29.46
C GLU A 187 4.71 1.14 -29.53
N GLY A 188 3.96 2.22 -29.77
CA GLY A 188 2.52 2.16 -30.03
C GLY A 188 1.63 2.04 -28.80
N LEU A 189 2.18 1.99 -27.58
CA LEU A 189 1.38 2.03 -26.35
C LEU A 189 0.71 3.40 -26.16
N THR A 190 -0.53 3.38 -25.69
CA THR A 190 -1.39 4.53 -25.41
C THR A 190 -2.00 4.43 -24.02
N GLU A 191 -2.93 5.32 -23.69
CA GLU A 191 -3.71 5.22 -22.44
C GLU A 191 -4.36 3.84 -22.29
N ALA A 192 -4.35 3.29 -21.08
CA ALA A 192 -4.91 1.99 -20.74
C ALA A 192 -4.39 0.80 -21.58
N SER A 193 -3.27 0.94 -22.30
CA SER A 193 -2.67 -0.20 -23.02
C SER A 193 -2.18 -1.26 -22.03
N ARG A 194 -2.52 -2.52 -22.30
CA ARG A 194 -1.95 -3.65 -21.58
C ARG A 194 -0.45 -3.79 -21.92
N LEU A 195 0.39 -3.95 -20.92
CA LEU A 195 1.81 -4.21 -21.09
C LEU A 195 2.05 -5.69 -21.47
N PRO A 196 3.12 -6.01 -22.23
CA PRO A 196 3.47 -7.39 -22.56
C PRO A 196 3.65 -8.26 -21.31
N GLU A 197 4.33 -7.70 -20.30
CA GLU A 197 4.55 -8.29 -18.99
C GLU A 197 4.41 -7.20 -17.92
N PRO A 198 4.01 -7.55 -16.69
CA PRO A 198 4.02 -6.59 -15.60
C PRO A 198 5.44 -6.10 -15.29
N ILE A 199 5.58 -4.81 -15.00
CA ILE A 199 6.86 -4.17 -14.72
C ILE A 199 6.90 -3.59 -13.31
N PHE A 200 8.10 -3.58 -12.72
CA PHE A 200 8.37 -2.95 -11.44
C PHE A 200 8.82 -1.51 -11.67
N THR A 201 8.08 -0.55 -11.14
CA THR A 201 8.30 0.89 -11.35
C THR A 201 8.39 1.61 -10.01
N PRO A 202 9.46 1.39 -9.24
CA PRO A 202 9.54 1.85 -7.87
C PRO A 202 9.54 3.38 -7.76
N ALA A 203 9.05 3.88 -6.64
CA ALA A 203 9.28 5.26 -6.24
C ALA A 203 10.02 5.32 -4.90
N ALA A 204 10.94 6.28 -4.77
CA ALA A 204 11.58 6.56 -3.50
C ALA A 204 10.63 7.42 -2.65
N LYS A 205 10.45 7.04 -1.38
CA LYS A 205 9.68 7.85 -0.43
C LYS A 205 10.39 9.18 -0.19
N ALA A 206 9.72 10.28 -0.49
CA ALA A 206 10.27 11.61 -0.27
C ALA A 206 10.15 12.07 1.20
N GLU A 207 10.83 13.15 1.57
CA GLU A 207 10.65 13.77 2.89
C GLU A 207 9.23 14.35 3.03
N LEU A 208 8.81 14.60 4.28
CA LEU A 208 7.45 15.04 4.59
C LEU A 208 7.15 16.39 3.89
N GLY A 209 6.29 16.37 2.87
CA GLY A 209 5.90 17.55 2.09
C GLY A 209 6.36 17.55 0.63
N GLU A 210 7.18 16.56 0.23
CA GLU A 210 7.59 16.35 -1.16
C GLU A 210 6.82 15.19 -1.79
N HIS A 211 6.80 15.13 -3.13
CA HIS A 211 6.16 14.04 -3.87
C HIS A 211 7.13 12.86 -4.04
N ASP A 212 6.62 11.63 -3.94
CA ASP A 212 7.41 10.44 -4.23
C ASP A 212 7.98 10.50 -5.65
N GLU A 213 9.25 10.14 -5.78
CA GLU A 213 10.00 10.23 -7.03
C GLU A 213 10.09 8.85 -7.67
N ASN A 214 9.63 8.69 -8.92
CA ASN A 214 9.89 7.49 -9.71
C ASN A 214 11.41 7.30 -9.85
N VAL A 215 11.92 6.15 -9.43
CA VAL A 215 13.35 5.82 -9.50
C VAL A 215 13.59 4.55 -10.32
N THR A 216 14.81 4.37 -10.83
CA THR A 216 15.18 3.14 -11.53
C THR A 216 15.49 2.01 -10.55
N PHE A 217 15.52 0.77 -11.05
CA PHE A 217 15.92 -0.39 -10.24
C PHE A 217 17.34 -0.24 -9.69
N GLU A 218 18.27 0.31 -10.48
CA GLU A 218 19.66 0.56 -10.04
C GLU A 218 19.70 1.55 -8.87
N ARG A 219 18.80 2.55 -8.85
CA ARG A 219 18.69 3.46 -7.73
C ARG A 219 18.16 2.76 -6.47
N VAL A 220 17.21 1.84 -6.61
CA VAL A 220 16.75 1.00 -5.50
C VAL A 220 17.90 0.13 -4.97
N VAL A 221 18.71 -0.49 -5.84
CA VAL A 221 19.91 -1.25 -5.44
C VAL A 221 20.88 -0.39 -4.62
N GLN A 222 21.08 0.88 -5.00
CA GLN A 222 21.92 1.80 -4.22
C GLN A 222 21.33 2.13 -2.84
N MET A 223 20.01 2.17 -2.72
CA MET A 223 19.31 2.54 -1.48
C MET A 223 19.28 1.39 -0.47
N VAL A 224 19.00 0.17 -0.92
CA VAL A 224 18.72 -0.97 -0.02
C VAL A 224 19.67 -2.16 -0.20
N GLY A 225 20.57 -2.10 -1.18
CA GLY A 225 21.45 -3.21 -1.56
C GLY A 225 20.82 -4.17 -2.56
N ASP A 226 21.67 -4.87 -3.31
CA ASP A 226 21.28 -5.72 -4.45
C ASP A 226 20.31 -6.85 -4.07
N SER A 227 20.62 -7.57 -2.99
CA SER A 227 19.78 -8.69 -2.51
C SER A 227 18.36 -8.23 -2.16
N ALA A 228 18.25 -7.16 -1.36
CA ALA A 228 16.96 -6.61 -0.95
C ALA A 228 16.19 -6.03 -2.14
N ALA A 229 16.86 -5.27 -3.02
CA ALA A 229 16.23 -4.71 -4.22
C ALA A 229 15.65 -5.80 -5.13
N THR A 230 16.41 -6.88 -5.33
CA THR A 230 15.97 -8.04 -6.12
C THR A 230 14.75 -8.71 -5.48
N ALA A 231 14.79 -8.97 -4.17
CA ALA A 231 13.67 -9.55 -3.44
C ALA A 231 12.41 -8.68 -3.48
N LEU A 232 12.56 -7.35 -3.34
CA LEU A 232 11.45 -6.40 -3.47
C LEU A 232 10.81 -6.46 -4.86
N ARG A 233 11.61 -6.43 -5.93
CA ARG A 233 11.11 -6.51 -7.31
C ARG A 233 10.38 -7.82 -7.56
N GLU A 234 11.01 -8.95 -7.25
CA GLU A 234 10.45 -10.28 -7.52
C GLU A 234 9.16 -10.52 -6.73
N THR A 235 9.16 -10.18 -5.44
CA THR A 235 7.97 -10.31 -4.58
C THR A 235 6.84 -9.40 -5.07
N THR A 236 7.14 -8.16 -5.45
CA THR A 236 6.16 -7.21 -5.97
C THR A 236 5.48 -7.70 -7.25
N LEU A 237 6.26 -8.23 -8.19
CA LEU A 237 5.72 -8.77 -9.44
C LEU A 237 4.93 -10.07 -9.21
N ALA A 238 5.35 -10.92 -8.27
CA ALA A 238 4.60 -12.12 -7.89
C ALA A 238 3.25 -11.78 -7.24
N LEU A 239 3.25 -10.86 -6.27
CA LEU A 239 2.04 -10.35 -5.61
C LEU A 239 1.07 -9.74 -6.63
N TYR A 240 1.58 -8.85 -7.50
CA TYR A 240 0.78 -8.22 -8.55
C TYR A 240 0.17 -9.27 -9.49
N SER A 241 0.97 -10.24 -9.95
CA SER A 241 0.51 -11.22 -10.94
C SER A 241 -0.61 -12.08 -10.37
N ARG A 242 -0.45 -12.58 -9.12
CA ARG A 242 -1.50 -13.34 -8.43
C ARG A 242 -2.77 -12.49 -8.22
N ALA A 243 -2.61 -11.25 -7.76
CA ALA A 243 -3.74 -10.35 -7.54
C ALA A 243 -4.47 -9.98 -8.84
N ALA A 244 -3.73 -9.77 -9.93
CA ALA A 244 -4.29 -9.44 -11.24
C ALA A 244 -5.05 -10.63 -11.86
N GLU A 245 -4.65 -11.86 -11.58
CA GLU A 245 -5.41 -13.07 -11.94
C GLU A 245 -6.72 -13.15 -11.17
N ILE A 246 -6.66 -13.06 -9.84
CA ILE A 246 -7.84 -13.11 -8.97
C ILE A 246 -8.83 -12.00 -9.34
N ALA A 247 -8.36 -10.75 -9.49
CA ALA A 247 -9.22 -9.64 -9.86
C ALA A 247 -9.89 -9.83 -11.22
N ARG A 248 -9.16 -10.38 -12.21
CA ARG A 248 -9.68 -10.64 -13.56
C ARG A 248 -10.83 -11.64 -13.53
N ASP A 249 -10.72 -12.70 -12.73
CA ASP A 249 -11.79 -13.69 -12.55
C ASP A 249 -13.04 -13.08 -11.90
N ARG A 250 -12.90 -11.91 -11.24
CA ARG A 250 -13.99 -11.11 -10.68
C ARG A 250 -14.44 -9.96 -11.58
N GLY A 251 -14.04 -9.96 -12.86
CA GLY A 251 -14.42 -8.91 -13.82
C GLY A 251 -13.75 -7.56 -13.55
N ILE A 252 -12.59 -7.55 -12.88
CA ILE A 252 -11.82 -6.36 -12.55
C ILE A 252 -10.42 -6.45 -13.17
N ILE A 253 -9.99 -5.39 -13.83
CA ILE A 253 -8.61 -5.20 -14.25
C ILE A 253 -7.85 -4.46 -13.15
N LEU A 254 -6.80 -5.08 -12.63
CA LEU A 254 -5.81 -4.41 -11.80
C LEU A 254 -4.76 -3.73 -12.70
N ALA A 255 -4.89 -2.43 -12.93
CA ALA A 255 -4.02 -1.70 -13.83
C ALA A 255 -2.60 -1.54 -13.28
N ASP A 256 -2.53 -1.05 -12.04
CA ASP A 256 -1.32 -0.94 -11.24
C ASP A 256 -1.65 -0.97 -9.74
N THR A 257 -0.63 -1.22 -8.93
CA THR A 257 -0.74 -1.20 -7.47
C THR A 257 0.58 -0.82 -6.82
N LYS A 258 0.52 -0.25 -5.63
CA LYS A 258 1.66 -0.05 -4.74
C LYS A 258 1.61 -1.03 -3.58
N PHE A 259 2.73 -1.69 -3.30
CA PHE A 259 2.99 -2.40 -2.05
C PHE A 259 4.04 -1.67 -1.22
N GLU A 260 4.04 -1.94 0.08
CA GLU A 260 5.17 -1.62 0.95
C GLU A 260 5.62 -2.88 1.66
N LEU A 261 6.93 -3.10 1.67
CA LEU A 261 7.54 -4.23 2.34
C LEU A 261 8.54 -3.73 3.38
N GLY A 262 8.70 -4.51 4.44
CA GLY A 262 9.71 -4.29 5.45
C GLY A 262 10.31 -5.61 5.87
N THR A 263 11.18 -5.58 6.87
CA THR A 263 11.67 -6.78 7.53
C THR A 263 11.11 -6.90 8.93
N ASP A 264 10.87 -8.13 9.38
CA ASP A 264 10.62 -8.39 10.79
C ASP A 264 11.93 -8.50 11.60
N ALA A 265 11.81 -8.90 12.87
CA ALA A 265 12.93 -8.99 13.79
C ALA A 265 13.98 -10.05 13.40
N ASP A 266 13.60 -11.05 12.61
CA ASP A 266 14.49 -12.10 12.11
C ASP A 266 15.16 -11.70 10.79
N GLY A 267 14.74 -10.57 10.20
CA GLY A 267 15.23 -10.04 8.93
C GLY A 267 14.49 -10.59 7.72
N ASP A 268 13.38 -11.32 7.92
CA ASP A 268 12.58 -11.87 6.84
C ASP A 268 11.72 -10.78 6.21
N LEU A 269 11.55 -10.86 4.88
CA LEU A 269 10.74 -9.90 4.12
C LEU A 269 9.25 -10.12 4.42
N VAL A 270 8.55 -9.06 4.81
CA VAL A 270 7.13 -9.08 5.19
C VAL A 270 6.38 -7.99 4.45
N LEU A 271 5.21 -8.34 3.91
CA LEU A 271 4.25 -7.39 3.34
C LEU A 271 3.56 -6.59 4.45
N GLY A 272 3.70 -5.27 4.40
CA GLY A 272 3.07 -4.34 5.33
C GLY A 272 2.04 -3.44 4.68
N ASP A 273 1.73 -2.34 5.36
CA ASP A 273 0.83 -1.29 4.90
C ASP A 273 -0.61 -1.78 4.58
N GLU A 274 -1.36 -1.05 3.76
CA GLU A 274 -2.60 -1.55 3.16
C GLU A 274 -2.28 -2.28 1.85
N VAL A 275 -3.10 -3.26 1.48
CA VAL A 275 -2.82 -4.13 0.33
C VAL A 275 -4.00 -4.13 -0.62
N LEU A 276 -3.73 -3.75 -1.88
CA LEU A 276 -4.64 -3.87 -3.02
C LEU A 276 -6.02 -3.25 -2.76
N THR A 277 -6.01 -2.01 -2.29
CA THR A 277 -7.22 -1.23 -2.04
C THR A 277 -7.44 -0.20 -3.14
N PRO A 278 -8.64 0.40 -3.29
CA PRO A 278 -8.82 1.52 -4.22
C PRO A 278 -7.98 2.77 -3.89
N ASP A 279 -7.34 2.83 -2.71
CA ASP A 279 -6.39 3.89 -2.38
C ASP A 279 -4.96 3.58 -2.86
N SER A 280 -4.57 2.30 -2.89
CA SER A 280 -3.23 1.84 -3.30
C SER A 280 -3.17 1.23 -4.72
N SER A 281 -4.31 1.06 -5.37
CA SER A 281 -4.44 0.39 -6.67
C SER A 281 -5.44 1.08 -7.59
N ARG A 282 -5.20 0.94 -8.90
CA ARG A 282 -6.17 1.29 -9.94
C ARG A 282 -6.94 0.04 -10.36
N PHE A 283 -8.19 -0.05 -9.94
CA PHE A 283 -9.11 -1.11 -10.34
C PHE A 283 -10.08 -0.60 -11.39
N TRP A 284 -10.12 -1.26 -12.54
CA TRP A 284 -11.03 -0.94 -13.63
C TRP A 284 -12.07 -2.04 -13.82
N PRO A 285 -13.34 -1.70 -14.09
CA PRO A 285 -14.32 -2.67 -14.54
C PRO A 285 -13.91 -3.22 -15.91
N ALA A 286 -13.72 -4.53 -16.02
CA ALA A 286 -13.21 -5.15 -17.24
C ALA A 286 -14.14 -4.97 -18.45
N ASP A 287 -15.45 -4.85 -18.20
CA ASP A 287 -16.49 -4.59 -19.20
C ASP A 287 -16.50 -3.15 -19.72
N ALA A 288 -15.79 -2.23 -19.07
CA ALA A 288 -15.66 -0.84 -19.50
C ALA A 288 -14.26 -0.46 -20.00
N TRP A 289 -13.32 -1.41 -20.04
CA TRP A 289 -11.95 -1.17 -20.48
C TRP A 289 -11.84 -1.17 -22.01
N GLU A 290 -11.31 -0.07 -22.54
CA GLU A 290 -10.98 0.09 -23.97
C GLU A 290 -9.60 0.75 -24.07
N PRO A 291 -8.58 0.08 -24.67
CA PRO A 291 -7.29 0.69 -24.92
C PRO A 291 -7.43 2.00 -25.71
N GLY A 292 -6.64 3.00 -25.33
CA GLY A 292 -6.67 4.35 -25.90
C GLY A 292 -7.65 5.29 -25.19
N ARG A 293 -8.45 4.82 -24.23
CA ARG A 293 -9.38 5.64 -23.45
C ARG A 293 -9.05 5.64 -21.97
N VAL A 294 -9.29 6.78 -21.33
CA VAL A 294 -9.31 6.86 -19.87
C VAL A 294 -10.42 5.94 -19.37
N THR A 295 -10.05 4.95 -18.57
CA THR A 295 -10.98 3.93 -18.08
C THR A 295 -11.60 4.40 -16.75
N PRO A 296 -12.92 4.25 -16.55
CA PRO A 296 -13.53 4.47 -15.24
C PRO A 296 -12.83 3.62 -14.19
N SER A 297 -12.54 4.20 -13.02
CA SER A 297 -11.86 3.49 -11.93
C SER A 297 -12.76 3.39 -10.72
N PHE A 298 -12.62 2.29 -9.97
CA PHE A 298 -13.23 2.13 -8.65
C PHE A 298 -12.54 2.97 -7.57
N ASP A 299 -11.43 3.63 -7.90
CA ASP A 299 -10.67 4.50 -7.02
C ASP A 299 -11.27 5.92 -6.87
N LYS A 300 -10.42 6.87 -6.47
CA LYS A 300 -10.71 8.28 -6.25
C LYS A 300 -11.06 9.08 -7.52
N GLN A 301 -11.26 8.44 -8.67
CA GLN A 301 -11.50 9.12 -9.94
C GLN A 301 -12.74 10.05 -9.90
N TYR A 302 -13.84 9.65 -9.26
CA TYR A 302 -15.02 10.52 -9.12
C TYR A 302 -14.73 11.83 -8.37
N VAL A 303 -13.93 11.75 -7.30
CA VAL A 303 -13.48 12.91 -6.53
C VAL A 303 -12.58 13.80 -7.37
N ARG A 304 -11.63 13.20 -8.10
CA ARG A 304 -10.72 13.92 -9.01
C ARG A 304 -11.48 14.66 -10.12
N ASP A 305 -12.43 13.98 -10.75
CA ASP A 305 -13.24 14.54 -11.84
C ASP A 305 -14.11 15.69 -11.35
N TRP A 306 -14.73 15.56 -10.18
CA TRP A 306 -15.52 16.64 -9.59
C TRP A 306 -14.66 17.84 -9.22
N LEU A 307 -13.53 17.62 -8.55
CA LEU A 307 -12.60 18.69 -8.14
C LEU A 307 -12.07 19.49 -9.32
N THR A 308 -11.84 18.85 -10.47
CA THR A 308 -11.35 19.52 -11.68
C THR A 308 -12.47 19.97 -12.63
N SER A 309 -13.73 19.77 -12.23
CA SER A 309 -14.88 20.24 -13.00
C SER A 309 -15.13 21.74 -12.82
N PRO A 310 -15.77 22.43 -13.78
CA PRO A 310 -16.20 23.81 -13.59
C PRO A 310 -17.10 24.04 -12.37
N ALA A 311 -17.80 23.00 -11.89
CA ALA A 311 -18.75 23.10 -10.78
C ALA A 311 -18.06 23.23 -9.41
N SER A 312 -16.82 22.72 -9.25
CA SER A 312 -16.06 22.91 -8.01
C SER A 312 -15.60 24.36 -7.84
N GLY A 313 -15.37 25.06 -8.96
CA GLY A 313 -14.73 26.37 -8.98
C GLY A 313 -13.29 26.37 -8.46
N TRP A 314 -12.68 25.20 -8.26
CA TRP A 314 -11.36 25.06 -7.66
C TRP A 314 -10.27 25.11 -8.73
N ASP A 315 -9.33 26.03 -8.57
CA ASP A 315 -8.11 26.07 -9.36
C ASP A 315 -7.02 25.24 -8.66
N ARG A 316 -6.73 24.06 -9.23
CA ARG A 316 -5.67 23.16 -8.75
C ARG A 316 -4.28 23.83 -8.72
N GLY A 317 -4.03 24.82 -9.57
CA GLY A 317 -2.77 25.56 -9.62
C GLY A 317 -2.72 26.78 -8.71
N GLY A 318 -3.83 27.10 -8.03
CA GLY A 318 -3.94 28.24 -7.13
C GLY A 318 -3.59 27.90 -5.68
N ASP A 319 -3.59 28.93 -4.83
CA ASP A 319 -3.23 28.81 -3.40
C ASP A 319 -4.40 28.35 -2.50
N GLN A 320 -5.58 28.08 -3.07
CA GLN A 320 -6.78 27.72 -2.32
C GLN A 320 -6.85 26.21 -2.08
N GLU A 321 -7.24 25.82 -0.87
CA GLU A 321 -7.56 24.42 -0.57
C GLU A 321 -8.78 23.94 -1.37
N PRO A 322 -8.86 22.64 -1.71
CA PRO A 322 -10.02 22.10 -2.39
C PRO A 322 -11.32 22.31 -1.60
N PRO A 323 -12.44 22.63 -2.28
CA PRO A 323 -13.73 22.80 -1.64
C PRO A 323 -14.25 21.48 -1.05
N ALA A 324 -15.19 21.59 -0.11
CA ALA A 324 -15.92 20.45 0.43
C ALA A 324 -16.66 19.70 -0.69
N LEU A 325 -16.63 18.37 -0.64
CA LEU A 325 -17.35 17.52 -1.60
C LEU A 325 -18.86 17.59 -1.35
N PRO A 326 -19.69 17.67 -2.40
CA PRO A 326 -21.14 17.56 -2.29
C PRO A 326 -21.55 16.12 -2.00
N ASP A 327 -22.73 15.95 -1.40
CA ASP A 327 -23.24 14.65 -0.94
C ASP A 327 -23.29 13.60 -2.05
N ASP A 328 -23.66 13.98 -3.29
CA ASP A 328 -23.75 13.04 -4.41
C ASP A 328 -22.37 12.46 -4.81
N VAL A 329 -21.30 13.26 -4.69
CA VAL A 329 -19.93 12.80 -4.92
C VAL A 329 -19.48 11.88 -3.79
N VAL A 330 -19.83 12.19 -2.55
CA VAL A 330 -19.55 11.34 -1.38
C VAL A 330 -20.24 9.99 -1.51
N GLU A 331 -21.54 9.98 -1.80
CA GLU A 331 -22.35 8.76 -1.97
C GLU A 331 -21.84 7.89 -3.11
N ARG A 332 -21.56 8.48 -4.28
CA ARG A 332 -21.00 7.75 -5.43
C ARG A 332 -19.62 7.18 -5.14
N THR A 333 -18.77 7.95 -4.47
CA THR A 333 -17.44 7.48 -4.08
C THR A 333 -17.58 6.31 -3.11
N ARG A 334 -18.36 6.45 -2.03
CA ARG A 334 -18.63 5.36 -1.08
C ARG A 334 -19.17 4.11 -1.79
N ALA A 335 -20.13 4.26 -2.70
CA ALA A 335 -20.70 3.15 -3.45
C ALA A 335 -19.65 2.41 -4.29
N ARG A 336 -18.68 3.11 -4.90
CA ARG A 336 -17.59 2.48 -5.66
C ARG A 336 -16.63 1.67 -4.81
N TYR A 337 -16.30 2.16 -3.61
CA TYR A 337 -15.47 1.39 -2.67
C TYR A 337 -16.18 0.10 -2.24
N LEU A 338 -17.47 0.18 -1.91
CA LEU A 338 -18.29 -0.98 -1.56
C LEU A 338 -18.43 -1.96 -2.74
N GLU A 339 -18.66 -1.45 -3.95
CA GLU A 339 -18.76 -2.27 -5.16
C GLU A 339 -17.44 -3.00 -5.47
N ALA A 340 -16.29 -2.32 -5.31
CA ALA A 340 -14.98 -2.95 -5.48
C ALA A 340 -14.78 -4.10 -4.49
N TYR A 341 -15.10 -3.87 -3.21
CA TYR A 341 -15.06 -4.91 -2.19
C TYR A 341 -15.98 -6.09 -2.55
N GLU A 342 -17.23 -5.82 -2.90
CA GLU A 342 -18.21 -6.86 -3.18
C GLU A 342 -17.82 -7.70 -4.40
N ARG A 343 -17.36 -7.08 -5.48
CA ARG A 343 -16.88 -7.82 -6.66
C ARG A 343 -15.66 -8.68 -6.34
N LEU A 344 -14.65 -8.09 -5.68
CA LEU A 344 -13.39 -8.79 -5.37
C LEU A 344 -13.60 -9.97 -4.40
N THR A 345 -14.37 -9.76 -3.33
CA THR A 345 -14.58 -10.78 -2.30
C THR A 345 -15.72 -11.74 -2.66
N GLY A 346 -16.74 -11.27 -3.39
CA GLY A 346 -17.95 -12.00 -3.72
C GLY A 346 -19.08 -11.81 -2.70
N HIS A 347 -18.89 -10.95 -1.70
CA HIS A 347 -19.86 -10.70 -0.64
C HIS A 347 -19.95 -9.20 -0.32
N PRO A 348 -21.15 -8.68 0.00
CA PRO A 348 -21.27 -7.31 0.49
C PRO A 348 -20.55 -7.15 1.84
N LEU A 349 -20.02 -5.96 2.11
CA LEU A 349 -19.44 -5.64 3.40
C LEU A 349 -20.55 -5.40 4.43
N GLU A 350 -20.51 -6.12 5.54
CA GLU A 350 -21.38 -5.85 6.69
C GLU A 350 -20.90 -4.58 7.42
N LEU A 351 -21.76 -3.56 7.50
CA LEU A 351 -21.40 -2.23 8.01
C LEU A 351 -21.86 -1.96 9.44
N SER A 352 -22.43 -2.96 10.12
CA SER A 352 -23.05 -2.86 11.46
C SER A 352 -22.16 -2.21 12.52
#